data_AF-A0A0R0HZ77-F1
#
_entry.id   AF-A0A0R0HZ77-F1
#
_cell.length_a   1.000
_cell.length_b   1.000
_cell.length_c   1.000
_cell.angle_alpha   90.00
_cell.angle_beta   90.00
_cell.angle_gamma   90.00
#
_symmetry.space_group_name_H-M   'P 1'
#
loop_
_entity.id
_entity.type
_entity.pdbx_description
1 polymer ?
#
loop_
_entity_poly.entity_id
_entity_poly.type
_entity_poly.pdbx_seq_one_letter_code
_entity_poly.pdbx_strand_id
1 'polypeptide(L)'
;MCAGLGVHSLSYDCSANTKTNRQTYLCCHCLENKQCLAEPERAQYGGGIIVNPGFDHNIEGWTVFGKGAIKEPMSKEGNRFIVANNRTQPLDSFSQKVSEGSDTVSVMFKTNGSEMVRGGQVIAKHGCWTLLKGGIVATFSSPVEILFKSKNSTVEIWADNISLQPFSKKQWRSLQDASIERLNFPFGCGTNHHILTNKDCQSWFVDSNTTQREGFKFTTFTNEMKWYSTEKKQGEENYTIADAMLKFTKENDISVRGHNIFWDNPKLQPEWKLGEAAAERMKSVVSRYKGELIAWDVMNENLHFHFYEDKFGENASAAAYATAYELDQEPKLLLNEFNTIEYSGDEASSPAKYIKKLQEILSFPGVSEMSAAIGLQGHFASGQPNLAYMRSGLDLLATTGLPIWFTSKCGSTT
;
A
#
# COMPACT_ATOMS: atom_id res chain seq x y z
N MET A 1 24.82 -20.72 8.65
CA MET A 1 24.41 -19.32 8.91
C MET A 1 22.89 -19.29 8.81
N CYS A 2 22.21 -18.47 9.59
CA CYS A 2 20.80 -18.70 9.97
C CYS A 2 19.94 -17.44 9.74
N ALA A 3 18.68 -17.58 9.30
CA ALA A 3 17.71 -16.48 9.14
C ALA A 3 16.26 -17.00 8.95
N GLY A 4 15.21 -16.30 9.39
CA GLY A 4 13.81 -16.74 9.19
C GLY A 4 12.77 -15.64 9.40
N LEU A 5 11.50 -15.98 9.66
CA LEU A 5 10.41 -15.00 9.82
C LEU A 5 9.42 -15.35 10.94
N GLY A 6 9.00 -14.32 11.67
CA GLY A 6 7.84 -14.34 12.56
C GLY A 6 6.56 -13.76 11.93
N VAL A 7 5.40 -14.29 12.34
CA VAL A 7 4.08 -13.81 11.90
C VAL A 7 3.27 -13.39 13.12
N HIS A 8 2.96 -12.10 13.23
CA HIS A 8 2.21 -11.54 14.36
C HIS A 8 0.90 -10.87 13.93
N SER A 9 -0.06 -10.84 14.85
CA SER A 9 -1.28 -10.05 14.77
C SER A 9 -1.34 -9.13 15.99
N LEU A 10 -0.99 -7.85 15.84
CA LEU A 10 -0.92 -6.91 16.96
C LEU A 10 -2.29 -6.53 17.50
N SER A 11 -2.40 -6.51 18.82
CA SER A 11 -3.13 -5.46 19.55
C SER A 11 -2.12 -4.40 19.98
N TYR A 12 -2.42 -3.13 19.73
CA TYR A 12 -1.59 -2.02 20.18
C TYR A 12 -1.56 -1.96 21.72
N ASP A 13 -0.47 -2.42 22.33
CA ASP A 13 -0.18 -2.17 23.74
C ASP A 13 0.74 -0.95 23.87
N CYS A 14 0.12 0.23 23.84
CA CYS A 14 0.74 1.47 24.25
C CYS A 14 0.37 1.77 25.71
N SER A 15 0.75 0.89 26.64
CA SER A 15 0.53 1.04 28.09
C SER A 15 1.42 2.14 28.70
N ALA A 16 1.10 3.38 28.39
CA ALA A 16 1.51 4.51 29.22
C ALA A 16 0.74 4.45 30.54
N ASN A 17 1.38 3.93 31.60
CA ASN A 17 0.86 3.98 32.96
C ASN A 17 0.73 5.44 33.41
N THR A 18 -0.44 6.05 33.25
CA THR A 18 -0.69 7.44 33.64
C THR A 18 -0.82 7.59 35.15
N LYS A 19 0.34 7.66 35.83
CA LYS A 19 0.50 8.31 37.14
C LYS A 19 1.68 9.27 37.10
N THR A 20 1.48 10.47 36.55
CA THR A 20 1.91 11.78 37.09
C THR A 20 1.67 12.91 36.08
N ASN A 21 1.35 14.11 36.59
CA ASN A 21 1.00 15.30 35.81
C ASN A 21 2.23 15.98 35.18
N ARG A 22 2.89 15.34 34.21
CA ARG A 22 3.80 16.02 33.28
C ARG A 22 3.53 15.56 31.86
N GLN A 23 3.28 16.54 30.97
CA GLN A 23 3.09 16.31 29.53
C GLN A 23 4.30 15.56 28.98
N THR A 24 4.15 14.25 28.84
CA THR A 24 5.12 13.42 28.13
C THR A 24 4.70 13.47 26.67
N TYR A 25 5.42 14.26 25.88
CA TYR A 25 5.28 14.24 24.43
C TYR A 25 5.70 12.85 23.94
N LEU A 26 4.70 11.99 23.73
CA LEU A 26 4.86 10.72 23.03
C LEU A 26 5.20 11.03 21.56
N CYS A 27 6.47 11.26 21.30
CA CYS A 27 6.98 11.26 19.95
C CYS A 27 6.87 9.83 19.40
N CYS A 28 6.24 9.64 18.24
CA CYS A 28 6.38 8.42 17.44
C CYS A 28 7.78 8.31 16.79
N HIS A 29 8.85 8.62 17.54
CA HIS A 29 10.20 8.17 17.24
C HIS A 29 10.36 6.74 17.78
N CYS A 30 9.98 5.77 16.94
CA CYS A 30 10.54 4.41 16.87
C CYS A 30 9.77 3.51 15.87
N LEU A 31 9.71 3.93 14.61
CA LEU A 31 9.83 2.98 13.50
C LEU A 31 11.27 3.02 12.94
N GLU A 32 12.26 3.13 13.83
CA GLU A 32 13.64 2.75 13.51
C GLU A 32 13.66 1.24 13.22
N ASN A 33 13.55 0.89 11.93
CA ASN A 33 14.10 -0.32 11.31
C ASN A 33 13.99 -1.67 12.06
N LYS A 34 12.94 -1.89 12.86
CA LYS A 34 12.59 -3.22 13.45
C LYS A 34 12.15 -4.28 12.42
N GLN A 35 12.57 -4.15 11.16
CA GLN A 35 12.36 -5.14 10.10
C GLN A 35 13.38 -6.27 10.08
N CYS A 36 14.48 -6.14 10.83
CA CYS A 36 15.67 -6.98 10.68
C CYS A 36 16.23 -7.29 12.07
N LEU A 37 15.61 -8.26 12.75
CA LEU A 37 15.99 -8.71 14.09
C LEU A 37 17.00 -9.87 14.02
N ALA A 38 17.80 -10.05 15.08
CA ALA A 38 18.74 -11.17 15.16
C ALA A 38 18.03 -12.51 15.50
N GLU A 39 17.02 -12.44 16.35
CA GLU A 39 16.07 -13.51 16.69
C GLU A 39 14.64 -12.92 16.66
N PRO A 40 13.61 -13.74 16.44
CA PRO A 40 12.21 -13.30 16.41
C PRO A 40 11.65 -13.06 17.83
N GLU A 41 10.64 -12.20 17.93
CA GLU A 41 9.88 -12.04 19.17
C GLU A 41 8.92 -13.23 19.38
N ARG A 42 8.60 -13.55 20.65
CA ARG A 42 7.71 -14.67 21.01
C ARG A 42 6.32 -14.58 20.36
N ALA A 43 5.71 -15.73 20.10
CA ALA A 43 4.37 -15.84 19.53
C ALA A 43 3.32 -15.04 20.35
N GLN A 44 2.74 -14.02 19.72
CA GLN A 44 1.70 -13.19 20.33
C GLN A 44 0.44 -14.03 20.65
N TYR A 45 -0.25 -13.70 21.73
CA TYR A 45 -1.39 -14.48 22.25
C TYR A 45 -1.09 -15.97 22.48
N GLY A 46 0.18 -16.36 22.71
CA GLY A 46 0.58 -17.76 22.85
C GLY A 46 0.39 -18.58 21.58
N GLY A 47 0.38 -17.95 20.40
CA GLY A 47 0.12 -18.61 19.11
C GLY A 47 -1.35 -18.57 18.64
N GLY A 48 -2.29 -18.19 19.52
CA GLY A 48 -3.72 -18.14 19.21
C GLY A 48 -4.32 -19.54 18.97
N ILE A 49 -5.00 -19.76 17.83
CA ILE A 49 -5.61 -21.06 17.51
C ILE A 49 -4.65 -22.08 16.87
N ILE A 50 -3.35 -21.82 16.87
CA ILE A 50 -2.41 -22.63 16.11
C ILE A 50 -1.55 -23.52 17.03
N VAL A 51 -1.50 -24.80 16.68
CA VAL A 51 -0.69 -25.84 17.34
C VAL A 51 0.81 -25.50 17.25
N ASN A 52 1.56 -25.86 18.30
CA ASN A 52 3.03 -25.87 18.36
C ASN A 52 3.70 -24.61 17.74
N PRO A 53 3.46 -23.41 18.32
CA PRO A 53 3.73 -22.14 17.65
C PRO A 53 5.20 -21.71 17.57
N GLY A 54 6.04 -22.18 18.49
CA GLY A 54 7.49 -21.96 18.56
C GLY A 54 8.29 -23.26 18.52
N PHE A 55 7.72 -24.32 17.94
CA PHE A 55 8.41 -25.59 17.63
C PHE A 55 9.00 -26.35 18.83
N ASP A 56 8.48 -26.08 20.04
CA ASP A 56 8.82 -26.80 21.29
C ASP A 56 8.64 -28.32 21.16
N HIS A 57 7.72 -28.77 20.29
CA HIS A 57 7.44 -30.18 20.00
C HIS A 57 7.93 -30.61 18.61
N ASN A 58 9.09 -30.11 18.18
CA ASN A 58 9.64 -30.30 16.82
C ASN A 58 8.61 -29.82 15.77
N ILE A 59 8.35 -30.62 14.72
CA ILE A 59 7.33 -30.37 13.68
C ILE A 59 5.95 -31.00 13.98
N GLU A 60 5.60 -31.29 15.24
CA GLU A 60 4.27 -31.84 15.56
C GLU A 60 3.14 -30.84 15.24
N GLY A 61 2.14 -31.28 14.47
CA GLY A 61 1.06 -30.44 13.92
C GLY A 61 1.33 -29.89 12.51
N TRP A 62 2.54 -30.07 11.99
CA TRP A 62 3.02 -29.43 10.76
C TRP A 62 3.20 -30.44 9.62
N THR A 63 2.86 -30.05 8.40
CA THR A 63 2.90 -30.97 7.23
C THR A 63 3.52 -30.32 6.00
N VAL A 64 4.23 -31.13 5.19
CA VAL A 64 4.79 -30.68 3.90
C VAL A 64 3.65 -30.42 2.89
N PHE A 65 3.77 -29.32 2.14
CA PHE A 65 2.94 -29.04 0.96
C PHE A 65 3.82 -28.96 -0.29
N GLY A 66 3.38 -29.60 -1.38
CA GLY A 66 4.12 -29.63 -2.64
C GLY A 66 5.20 -30.73 -2.68
N LYS A 67 6.30 -30.47 -3.39
CA LYS A 67 7.41 -31.43 -3.63
C LYS A 67 8.69 -31.16 -2.81
N GLY A 68 8.69 -30.11 -2.00
CA GLY A 68 9.80 -29.80 -1.10
C GLY A 68 9.89 -30.76 0.09
N ALA A 69 10.74 -30.44 1.06
CA ALA A 69 10.85 -31.12 2.34
C ALA A 69 10.82 -30.11 3.50
N ILE A 70 10.64 -30.61 4.74
CA ILE A 70 10.77 -29.80 5.96
C ILE A 70 11.76 -30.39 6.96
N LYS A 71 12.37 -29.50 7.74
CA LYS A 71 13.32 -29.78 8.83
C LYS A 71 13.08 -28.79 9.97
N GLU A 72 13.37 -29.19 11.21
CA GLU A 72 13.42 -28.29 12.39
C GLU A 72 14.85 -28.22 12.91
N PRO A 73 15.62 -27.20 12.47
CA PRO A 73 16.88 -26.81 13.11
C PRO A 73 16.67 -25.87 14.30
N MET A 74 17.74 -25.69 15.06
CA MET A 74 17.82 -24.78 16.20
C MET A 74 18.84 -23.66 15.92
N SER A 75 18.55 -22.45 16.40
CA SER A 75 19.43 -21.29 16.33
C SER A 75 20.60 -21.41 17.32
N LYS A 76 21.59 -20.51 17.21
CA LYS A 76 22.70 -20.44 18.18
C LYS A 76 22.24 -20.06 19.60
N GLU A 77 21.10 -19.38 19.72
CA GLU A 77 20.51 -18.95 20.99
C GLU A 77 19.54 -19.99 21.58
N GLY A 78 19.42 -21.16 20.92
CA GLY A 78 18.54 -22.26 21.35
C GLY A 78 17.10 -22.18 20.82
N ASN A 79 16.82 -21.18 19.98
CA ASN A 79 15.49 -20.97 19.41
C ASN A 79 15.17 -22.01 18.32
N ARG A 80 13.97 -22.58 18.31
CA ARG A 80 13.58 -23.64 17.36
C ARG A 80 12.72 -23.07 16.23
N PHE A 81 12.97 -23.50 15.01
CA PHE A 81 12.24 -22.99 13.85
C PHE A 81 12.13 -24.06 12.76
N ILE A 82 11.06 -24.03 11.98
CA ILE A 82 10.82 -24.96 10.86
C ILE A 82 11.33 -24.37 9.55
N VAL A 83 11.81 -25.20 8.62
CA VAL A 83 12.31 -24.77 7.32
C VAL A 83 11.75 -25.62 6.19
N ALA A 84 11.26 -24.99 5.13
CA ALA A 84 10.99 -25.60 3.84
C ALA A 84 12.22 -25.51 2.95
N ASN A 85 12.72 -26.66 2.50
CA ASN A 85 13.86 -26.78 1.60
C ASN A 85 13.58 -27.70 0.41
N ASN A 86 14.57 -27.84 -0.48
CA ASN A 86 14.47 -28.62 -1.73
C ASN A 86 13.25 -28.22 -2.59
N ARG A 87 12.90 -26.93 -2.55
CA ARG A 87 11.73 -26.37 -3.24
C ARG A 87 11.96 -26.33 -4.75
N THR A 88 10.87 -26.56 -5.48
CA THR A 88 10.81 -26.60 -6.95
C THR A 88 9.66 -25.77 -7.51
N GLN A 89 8.63 -25.47 -6.71
CA GLN A 89 7.46 -24.68 -7.06
C GLN A 89 7.28 -23.50 -6.07
N PRO A 90 6.63 -22.40 -6.48
CA PRO A 90 6.40 -21.23 -5.61
C PRO A 90 5.66 -21.51 -4.30
N LEU A 91 4.84 -22.57 -4.27
CA LEU A 91 4.07 -23.03 -3.10
C LEU A 91 4.69 -24.23 -2.38
N ASP A 92 5.82 -24.78 -2.84
CA ASP A 92 6.51 -25.84 -2.07
C ASP A 92 6.89 -25.26 -0.70
N SER A 93 6.29 -25.79 0.36
CA SER A 93 6.18 -25.12 1.65
C SER A 93 5.75 -26.17 2.70
N PHE A 94 5.32 -25.71 3.85
CA PHE A 94 4.50 -26.46 4.79
C PHE A 94 3.14 -25.79 4.94
N SER A 95 2.17 -26.58 5.41
CA SER A 95 0.85 -26.11 5.80
C SER A 95 0.76 -26.03 7.32
N GLN A 96 0.14 -24.93 7.79
CA GLN A 96 0.50 -24.22 9.01
C GLN A 96 1.84 -23.44 8.77
N LYS A 97 1.79 -22.10 8.97
CA LYS A 97 2.77 -21.02 9.34
C LYS A 97 4.32 -21.00 9.02
N VAL A 98 4.81 -20.22 8.03
CA VAL A 98 6.18 -20.30 7.37
C VAL A 98 6.94 -18.92 7.24
N SER A 99 8.30 -18.82 7.07
CA SER A 99 9.00 -17.96 6.01
C SER A 99 10.52 -17.58 6.12
N GLU A 100 11.36 -17.75 5.09
CA GLU A 100 12.69 -17.11 4.82
C GLU A 100 12.74 -16.85 3.30
N GLY A 101 13.89 -16.46 2.77
CA GLY A 101 14.09 -16.08 1.39
C GLY A 101 14.24 -14.56 1.27
N SER A 102 15.29 -14.13 0.59
CA SER A 102 15.45 -12.74 0.18
C SER A 102 14.55 -12.42 -1.02
N ASP A 103 13.24 -12.49 -0.80
CA ASP A 103 12.18 -12.28 -1.80
C ASP A 103 10.91 -11.73 -1.12
N THR A 104 9.90 -11.38 -1.92
CA THR A 104 8.55 -11.17 -1.41
C THR A 104 7.95 -12.50 -0.95
N VAL A 105 7.64 -12.62 0.34
CA VAL A 105 6.89 -13.76 0.89
C VAL A 105 5.47 -13.34 1.20
N SER A 106 4.49 -14.09 0.70
CA SER A 106 3.06 -13.88 0.95
C SER A 106 2.47 -15.02 1.76
N VAL A 107 1.60 -14.70 2.73
CA VAL A 107 0.76 -15.71 3.40
C VAL A 107 -0.51 -15.94 2.58
N MET A 108 -0.80 -17.20 2.31
CA MET A 108 -1.93 -17.67 1.52
C MET A 108 -2.83 -18.56 2.39
N PHE A 109 -4.13 -18.32 2.37
CA PHE A 109 -5.13 -19.12 3.06
C PHE A 109 -5.90 -19.92 2.02
N LYS A 110 -5.74 -21.25 2.03
CA LYS A 110 -6.39 -22.18 1.09
C LYS A 110 -7.59 -22.86 1.76
N THR A 111 -8.75 -22.76 1.12
CA THR A 111 -9.99 -23.41 1.58
C THR A 111 -10.21 -24.75 0.87
N ASN A 112 -11.17 -25.55 1.33
CA ASN A 112 -11.56 -26.81 0.66
C ASN A 112 -11.96 -26.61 -0.81
N GLY A 113 -12.40 -25.40 -1.21
CA GLY A 113 -12.85 -25.10 -2.57
C GLY A 113 -11.73 -24.84 -3.59
N SER A 114 -10.47 -25.14 -3.27
CA SER A 114 -9.25 -24.77 -4.02
C SER A 114 -8.96 -23.25 -4.12
N GLU A 115 -9.86 -22.41 -3.60
CA GLU A 115 -9.67 -20.97 -3.48
C GLU A 115 -8.47 -20.66 -2.56
N MET A 116 -7.60 -19.75 -3.01
CA MET A 116 -6.46 -19.25 -2.25
C MET A 116 -6.58 -17.73 -2.08
N VAL A 117 -6.71 -17.28 -0.83
CA VAL A 117 -6.79 -15.85 -0.49
C VAL A 117 -5.44 -15.39 0.06
N ARG A 118 -4.86 -14.32 -0.50
CA ARG A 118 -3.65 -13.71 0.07
C ARG A 118 -4.05 -12.91 1.32
N GLY A 119 -3.50 -13.27 2.48
CA GLY A 119 -3.80 -12.57 3.72
C GLY A 119 -2.87 -11.40 4.03
N GLY A 120 -1.68 -11.37 3.42
CA GLY A 120 -0.65 -10.37 3.65
C GLY A 120 0.66 -10.77 2.99
N GLN A 121 1.66 -9.90 3.05
CA GLN A 121 3.00 -10.17 2.51
C GLN A 121 4.07 -9.34 3.22
N VAL A 122 5.32 -9.64 2.93
CA VAL A 122 6.50 -8.98 3.48
C VAL A 122 7.63 -9.02 2.45
N ILE A 123 8.57 -8.08 2.54
CA ILE A 123 9.87 -8.17 1.87
C ILE A 123 10.85 -8.68 2.94
N ALA A 124 11.18 -9.97 2.91
CA ALA A 124 12.16 -10.55 3.82
C ALA A 124 13.58 -10.29 3.27
N LYS A 125 14.53 -10.04 4.17
CA LYS A 125 15.94 -9.78 3.84
C LYS A 125 16.81 -10.96 4.30
N HIS A 126 17.86 -11.28 3.53
CA HIS A 126 18.81 -12.30 3.95
C HIS A 126 19.53 -11.90 5.25
N GLY A 127 19.69 -12.86 6.17
CA GLY A 127 20.51 -12.70 7.38
C GLY A 127 19.82 -12.11 8.61
N CYS A 128 18.49 -11.87 8.57
CA CYS A 128 17.76 -11.39 9.75
C CYS A 128 16.26 -11.73 9.69
N TRP A 129 15.59 -11.60 10.84
CA TRP A 129 14.17 -11.88 10.99
C TRP A 129 13.31 -10.66 10.70
N THR A 130 12.36 -10.81 9.78
CA THR A 130 11.34 -9.80 9.46
C THR A 130 9.97 -10.28 9.93
N LEU A 131 9.07 -9.34 10.21
CA LEU A 131 7.68 -9.63 10.60
C LEU A 131 6.75 -9.62 9.38
N LEU A 132 6.07 -10.73 9.11
CA LEU A 132 4.90 -10.74 8.21
C LEU A 132 3.62 -10.52 9.02
N LYS A 133 2.86 -9.49 8.65
CA LYS A 133 1.48 -9.29 9.14
C LYS A 133 0.48 -9.71 8.07
N GLY A 134 -0.71 -10.11 8.48
CA GLY A 134 -1.77 -10.48 7.55
C GLY A 134 -2.98 -11.10 8.23
N GLY A 135 -3.96 -11.46 7.41
CA GLY A 135 -5.13 -12.22 7.82
C GLY A 135 -6.21 -12.20 6.75
N ILE A 136 -7.36 -12.80 7.07
CA ILE A 136 -8.50 -12.91 6.16
C ILE A 136 -9.80 -12.61 6.89
N VAL A 137 -10.81 -12.16 6.14
CA VAL A 137 -12.21 -12.21 6.58
C VAL A 137 -12.77 -13.56 6.14
N ALA A 138 -12.86 -14.51 7.07
CA ALA A 138 -13.42 -15.83 6.76
C ALA A 138 -14.94 -15.75 6.54
N THR A 139 -15.39 -16.14 5.36
CA THR A 139 -16.81 -16.25 4.95
C THR A 139 -17.30 -17.71 4.91
N PHE A 140 -16.43 -18.65 5.27
CA PHE A 140 -16.62 -20.11 5.17
C PHE A 140 -16.43 -20.78 6.54
N SER A 141 -16.85 -22.04 6.64
CA SER A 141 -16.73 -22.88 7.85
C SER A 141 -15.83 -24.11 7.68
N SER A 142 -15.16 -24.26 6.54
CA SER A 142 -14.21 -25.36 6.31
C SER A 142 -12.89 -25.17 7.06
N PRO A 143 -12.11 -26.24 7.26
CA PRO A 143 -10.68 -26.12 7.54
C PRO A 143 -9.97 -25.21 6.53
N VAL A 144 -8.84 -24.64 6.96
CA VAL A 144 -7.99 -23.76 6.14
C VAL A 144 -6.54 -24.19 6.29
N GLU A 145 -5.88 -24.41 5.15
CA GLU A 145 -4.44 -24.55 5.09
C GLU A 145 -3.81 -23.15 5.02
N ILE A 146 -2.90 -22.83 5.95
CA ILE A 146 -2.07 -21.64 5.86
C ILE A 146 -0.78 -22.04 5.14
N LEU A 147 -0.59 -21.52 3.93
CA LEU A 147 0.55 -21.76 3.04
C LEU A 147 1.31 -20.46 2.83
N PHE A 148 2.58 -20.54 2.40
CA PHE A 148 3.38 -19.35 2.12
C PHE A 148 4.01 -19.47 0.74
N LYS A 149 4.01 -18.34 0.04
CA LYS A 149 4.34 -18.24 -1.38
C LYS A 149 5.47 -17.25 -1.56
N SER A 150 6.56 -17.70 -2.18
CA SER A 150 7.62 -16.86 -2.75
C SER A 150 7.73 -17.21 -4.23
N LYS A 151 7.89 -16.21 -5.10
CA LYS A 151 8.00 -16.46 -6.54
C LYS A 151 9.34 -17.10 -6.89
N ASN A 152 10.38 -16.80 -6.12
CA ASN A 152 11.62 -17.56 -6.17
C ASN A 152 11.43 -18.96 -5.54
N SER A 153 11.46 -20.00 -6.35
CA SER A 153 11.37 -21.38 -5.87
C SER A 153 12.70 -21.95 -5.36
N THR A 154 13.83 -21.25 -5.51
CA THR A 154 15.15 -21.78 -5.09
C THR A 154 15.59 -21.33 -3.69
N VAL A 155 14.89 -20.37 -3.07
CA VAL A 155 15.15 -19.96 -1.68
C VAL A 155 14.49 -20.94 -0.70
N GLU A 156 15.10 -21.20 0.47
CA GLU A 156 14.40 -21.86 1.58
C GLU A 156 13.38 -20.90 2.21
N ILE A 157 12.40 -21.42 2.97
CA ILE A 157 11.43 -20.58 3.73
C ILE A 157 11.35 -21.07 5.21
N TRP A 158 11.83 -20.31 6.21
CA TRP A 158 12.04 -20.67 7.63
C TRP A 158 11.09 -19.96 8.64
N ALA A 159 10.18 -20.64 9.33
CA ALA A 159 9.24 -20.00 10.27
C ALA A 159 9.61 -20.08 11.74
N ASP A 160 9.27 -19.03 12.49
CA ASP A 160 9.16 -19.10 13.93
C ASP A 160 7.99 -18.26 14.52
N ASN A 161 7.55 -18.56 15.74
CA ASN A 161 6.76 -17.69 16.62
C ASN A 161 5.47 -17.11 15.99
N ILE A 162 4.81 -17.90 15.14
CA ILE A 162 3.63 -17.44 14.39
C ILE A 162 2.39 -17.47 15.28
N SER A 163 1.47 -16.53 15.07
CA SER A 163 0.15 -16.51 15.69
C SER A 163 -0.98 -16.38 14.67
N LEU A 164 -2.14 -16.97 14.96
CA LEU A 164 -3.40 -16.61 14.32
C LEU A 164 -4.47 -16.46 15.40
N GLN A 165 -4.98 -15.25 15.57
CA GLN A 165 -6.01 -14.94 16.55
C GLN A 165 -7.36 -14.70 15.87
N PRO A 166 -8.41 -15.49 16.15
CA PRO A 166 -9.76 -15.19 15.71
C PRO A 166 -10.33 -14.01 16.51
N PHE A 167 -11.08 -13.15 15.81
CA PHE A 167 -11.83 -12.05 16.40
C PHE A 167 -13.26 -12.06 15.89
N SER A 168 -14.23 -11.87 16.78
CA SER A 168 -15.61 -11.60 16.38
C SER A 168 -15.74 -10.21 15.75
N LYS A 169 -16.76 -10.01 14.90
CA LYS A 169 -17.10 -8.70 14.33
C LYS A 169 -17.34 -7.62 15.41
N LYS A 170 -17.80 -8.01 16.61
CA LYS A 170 -17.96 -7.12 17.76
C LYS A 170 -16.61 -6.67 18.33
N GLN A 171 -15.72 -7.62 18.64
CA GLN A 171 -14.36 -7.31 19.13
C GLN A 171 -13.59 -6.45 18.12
N TRP A 172 -13.68 -6.76 16.83
CA TRP A 172 -13.05 -5.98 15.77
C TRP A 172 -13.54 -4.52 15.74
N ARG A 173 -14.87 -4.30 15.83
CA ARG A 173 -15.45 -2.96 15.88
C ARG A 173 -14.97 -2.17 17.10
N SER A 174 -15.03 -2.76 18.30
CA SER A 174 -14.56 -2.08 19.51
C SER A 174 -13.07 -1.68 19.45
N LEU A 175 -12.22 -2.48 18.81
CA LEU A 175 -10.82 -2.11 18.55
C LEU A 175 -10.69 -1.00 17.49
N GLN A 176 -11.56 -0.98 16.49
CA GLN A 176 -11.61 0.04 15.45
C GLN A 176 -12.08 1.40 16.01
N ASP A 177 -13.16 1.42 16.78
CA ASP A 177 -13.74 2.64 17.35
C ASP A 177 -12.71 3.34 18.27
N ALA A 178 -12.08 2.59 19.17
CA ALA A 178 -11.01 3.08 20.05
C ALA A 178 -9.71 3.51 19.31
N SER A 179 -9.60 3.21 18.01
CA SER A 179 -8.49 3.68 17.16
C SER A 179 -8.86 4.94 16.38
N ILE A 180 -10.14 5.09 15.96
CA ILE A 180 -10.62 6.23 15.17
C ILE A 180 -10.64 7.52 16.00
N GLU A 181 -11.03 7.45 17.27
CA GLU A 181 -11.08 8.60 18.20
C GLU A 181 -9.73 9.31 18.42
N ARG A 182 -8.62 8.77 17.91
CA ARG A 182 -7.25 9.27 18.13
C ARG A 182 -6.62 9.95 16.92
N LEU A 183 -7.28 9.95 15.76
CA LEU A 183 -6.63 10.21 14.47
C LEU A 183 -7.03 11.54 13.82
N ASN A 184 -6.16 12.55 13.95
CA ASN A 184 -6.19 13.76 13.11
C ASN A 184 -5.30 13.54 11.87
N PHE A 185 -5.90 13.26 10.72
CA PHE A 185 -5.21 13.19 9.43
C PHE A 185 -5.96 13.99 8.35
N PRO A 186 -5.26 14.50 7.31
CA PRO A 186 -5.87 15.13 6.15
C PRO A 186 -6.99 14.29 5.55
N PHE A 187 -8.22 14.81 5.52
CA PHE A 187 -9.39 14.13 4.97
C PHE A 187 -10.04 14.96 3.85
N GLY A 188 -10.35 14.29 2.74
CA GLY A 188 -10.78 14.92 1.50
C GLY A 188 -11.73 14.04 0.69
N CYS A 189 -12.26 14.61 -0.39
CA CYS A 189 -13.04 13.88 -1.39
C CYS A 189 -12.64 14.33 -2.80
N GLY A 190 -12.69 13.44 -3.78
CA GLY A 190 -12.55 13.84 -5.19
C GLY A 190 -13.74 14.70 -5.63
N THR A 191 -13.47 15.71 -6.48
CA THR A 191 -14.50 16.61 -7.03
C THR A 191 -14.37 16.74 -8.55
N ASN A 192 -15.45 17.14 -9.21
CA ASN A 192 -15.53 17.27 -10.67
C ASN A 192 -16.14 18.63 -11.06
N HIS A 193 -16.16 18.94 -12.36
CA HIS A 193 -16.61 20.23 -12.89
C HIS A 193 -18.03 20.68 -12.46
N HIS A 194 -18.89 19.79 -11.94
CA HIS A 194 -20.19 20.20 -11.38
C HIS A 194 -20.04 21.15 -10.17
N ILE A 195 -18.88 21.14 -9.48
CA ILE A 195 -18.58 22.09 -8.39
C ILE A 195 -18.62 23.55 -8.85
N LEU A 196 -18.48 23.83 -10.15
CA LEU A 196 -18.52 25.18 -10.71
C LEU A 196 -19.95 25.75 -10.85
N THR A 197 -20.97 24.89 -10.92
CA THR A 197 -22.34 25.30 -11.29
C THR A 197 -23.42 24.80 -10.33
N ASN A 198 -23.20 23.68 -9.66
CA ASN A 198 -24.16 23.10 -8.72
C ASN A 198 -23.92 23.67 -7.30
N LYS A 199 -24.82 24.55 -6.85
CA LYS A 199 -24.76 25.18 -5.52
C LYS A 199 -24.90 24.19 -4.36
N ASP A 200 -25.67 23.12 -4.54
CA ASP A 200 -25.82 22.07 -3.52
C ASP A 200 -24.50 21.28 -3.39
N CYS A 201 -23.81 21.04 -4.50
CA CYS A 201 -22.47 20.46 -4.51
C CYS A 201 -21.44 21.39 -3.84
N GLN A 202 -21.46 22.69 -4.14
CA GLN A 202 -20.61 23.69 -3.48
C GLN A 202 -20.84 23.73 -1.97
N SER A 203 -22.10 23.82 -1.55
CA SER A 203 -22.49 23.84 -0.14
C SER A 203 -22.13 22.53 0.57
N TRP A 204 -22.35 21.37 -0.05
CA TRP A 204 -21.92 20.07 0.50
C TRP A 204 -20.40 19.94 0.64
N PHE A 205 -19.62 20.58 -0.23
CA PHE A 205 -18.16 20.48 -0.20
C PHE A 205 -17.52 21.43 0.82
N VAL A 206 -18.05 22.65 0.93
CA VAL A 206 -17.46 23.75 1.71
C VAL A 206 -18.10 23.93 3.09
N ASP A 207 -19.42 23.81 3.20
CA ASP A 207 -20.16 24.22 4.39
C ASP A 207 -20.03 23.20 5.53
N SER A 208 -19.59 23.69 6.69
CA SER A 208 -19.51 22.92 7.93
C SER A 208 -20.87 22.61 8.56
N ASN A 209 -21.96 23.21 8.07
CA ASN A 209 -23.32 22.93 8.51
C ASN A 209 -24.00 21.80 7.71
N THR A 210 -23.58 21.56 6.47
CA THR A 210 -24.16 20.49 5.62
C THR A 210 -23.46 19.16 5.79
N THR A 211 -22.16 19.18 6.07
CA THR A 211 -21.40 18.02 6.51
C THR A 211 -21.34 17.98 8.04
N GLN A 212 -21.34 16.81 8.66
CA GLN A 212 -21.08 16.68 10.11
C GLN A 212 -19.56 16.82 10.41
N ARG A 213 -18.90 17.80 9.77
CA ARG A 213 -17.44 18.01 9.68
C ARG A 213 -17.17 19.50 9.42
N GLU A 214 -15.95 19.97 9.58
CA GLU A 214 -15.56 21.38 9.32
C GLU A 214 -15.40 21.73 7.82
N GLY A 215 -16.20 21.11 6.95
CA GLY A 215 -16.01 21.09 5.49
C GLY A 215 -14.84 20.21 5.05
N PHE A 216 -14.72 19.93 3.75
CA PHE A 216 -13.54 19.24 3.21
C PHE A 216 -12.38 20.22 3.03
N LYS A 217 -11.17 19.86 3.47
CA LYS A 217 -9.95 20.69 3.30
C LYS A 217 -9.00 20.19 2.21
N PHE A 218 -9.29 19.02 1.64
CA PHE A 218 -8.44 18.35 0.66
C PHE A 218 -9.29 17.78 -0.50
N THR A 219 -8.79 17.87 -1.73
CA THR A 219 -9.46 17.29 -2.91
C THR A 219 -8.48 16.84 -3.98
N THR A 220 -9.01 16.12 -4.98
CA THR A 220 -8.39 15.89 -6.28
C THR A 220 -9.46 16.09 -7.35
N PHE A 221 -9.07 16.55 -8.54
CA PHE A 221 -10.01 16.65 -9.65
C PHE A 221 -10.14 15.30 -10.34
N THR A 222 -11.38 14.85 -10.61
CA THR A 222 -11.62 13.47 -11.08
C THR A 222 -11.01 13.19 -12.45
N ASN A 223 -11.13 14.15 -13.36
CA ASN A 223 -10.67 14.04 -14.75
C ASN A 223 -10.12 15.35 -15.31
N GLU A 224 -10.44 16.48 -14.68
CA GLU A 224 -10.34 17.80 -15.29
C GLU A 224 -8.89 18.25 -15.52
N MET A 225 -7.90 17.69 -14.81
CA MET A 225 -6.47 17.89 -15.06
C MET A 225 -5.82 16.83 -15.97
N LYS A 226 -6.52 15.72 -16.30
CA LYS A 226 -5.95 14.63 -17.12
C LYS A 226 -5.68 15.08 -18.55
N TRP A 227 -4.72 14.41 -19.20
CA TRP A 227 -4.27 14.78 -20.55
C TRP A 227 -5.43 14.84 -21.56
N TYR A 228 -6.24 13.77 -21.68
CA TYR A 228 -7.40 13.75 -22.61
C TYR A 228 -8.49 14.79 -22.33
N SER A 229 -8.53 15.38 -21.14
CA SER A 229 -9.47 16.47 -20.80
C SER A 229 -8.91 17.83 -21.22
N THR A 230 -7.59 17.98 -21.14
CA THR A 230 -6.87 19.27 -21.25
C THR A 230 -6.19 19.48 -22.60
N GLU A 231 -5.96 18.43 -23.39
CA GLU A 231 -5.49 18.52 -24.78
C GLU A 231 -6.23 17.46 -25.61
N LYS A 232 -7.23 17.88 -26.40
CA LYS A 232 -8.04 16.98 -27.25
C LYS A 232 -7.53 16.84 -28.67
N LYS A 233 -6.66 17.76 -29.08
CA LYS A 233 -5.89 17.74 -30.32
C LYS A 233 -4.51 18.28 -29.99
N GLN A 234 -3.48 17.77 -30.66
CA GLN A 234 -2.11 18.19 -30.43
C GLN A 234 -1.92 19.71 -30.53
N GLY A 235 -1.39 20.34 -29.48
CA GLY A 235 -1.15 21.78 -29.38
C GLY A 235 -2.38 22.66 -29.06
N GLU A 236 -3.59 22.11 -29.05
CA GLU A 236 -4.81 22.82 -28.62
C GLU A 236 -5.11 22.51 -27.14
N GLU A 237 -4.28 23.05 -26.24
CA GLU A 237 -4.49 22.94 -24.79
C GLU A 237 -5.66 23.81 -24.30
N ASN A 238 -6.47 23.28 -23.38
CA ASN A 238 -7.58 23.97 -22.74
C ASN A 238 -7.73 23.55 -21.28
N TYR A 239 -7.24 24.41 -20.38
CA TYR A 239 -7.31 24.22 -18.92
C TYR A 239 -8.48 24.96 -18.26
N THR A 240 -9.36 25.62 -19.03
CA THR A 240 -10.41 26.54 -18.51
C THR A 240 -11.21 25.99 -17.33
N ILE A 241 -11.59 24.70 -17.37
CA ILE A 241 -12.37 24.05 -16.31
C ILE A 241 -11.50 23.75 -15.08
N ALA A 242 -10.28 23.24 -15.27
CA ALA A 242 -9.36 22.95 -14.17
C ALA A 242 -8.89 24.23 -13.47
N ASP A 243 -8.59 25.29 -14.23
CA ASP A 243 -8.21 26.60 -13.70
C ASP A 243 -9.37 27.24 -12.89
N ALA A 244 -10.61 27.12 -13.38
CA ALA A 244 -11.79 27.57 -12.64
C ALA A 244 -12.04 26.76 -11.36
N MET A 245 -11.82 25.44 -11.39
CA MET A 245 -11.95 24.58 -10.20
C MET A 245 -10.86 24.87 -9.17
N LEU A 246 -9.62 25.09 -9.61
CA LEU A 246 -8.50 25.45 -8.74
C LEU A 246 -8.72 26.80 -8.07
N LYS A 247 -9.25 27.78 -8.83
CA LYS A 247 -9.69 29.05 -8.27
C LYS A 247 -10.77 28.86 -7.20
N PHE A 248 -11.82 28.08 -7.48
CA PHE A 248 -12.87 27.78 -6.50
C PHE A 248 -12.30 27.13 -5.23
N THR A 249 -11.38 26.16 -5.35
CA THR A 249 -10.77 25.52 -4.18
C THR A 249 -9.92 26.50 -3.38
N LYS A 250 -9.17 27.38 -4.05
CA LYS A 250 -8.33 28.41 -3.41
C LYS A 250 -9.16 29.48 -2.68
N GLU A 251 -10.30 29.86 -3.24
CA GLU A 251 -11.26 30.79 -2.60
C GLU A 251 -11.96 30.19 -1.36
N ASN A 252 -11.84 28.88 -1.11
CA ASN A 252 -12.48 28.17 0.01
C ASN A 252 -11.47 27.42 0.92
N ASP A 253 -10.18 27.76 0.85
CA ASP A 253 -9.09 27.13 1.61
C ASP A 253 -8.99 25.60 1.45
N ILE A 254 -9.30 25.09 0.25
CA ILE A 254 -9.24 23.66 -0.10
C ILE A 254 -7.93 23.39 -0.83
N SER A 255 -7.11 22.50 -0.27
CA SER A 255 -5.85 22.05 -0.85
C SER A 255 -6.06 20.97 -1.93
N VAL A 256 -5.35 21.05 -3.06
CA VAL A 256 -5.57 20.17 -4.22
C VAL A 256 -4.37 19.23 -4.47
N ARG A 257 -4.66 17.94 -4.68
CA ARG A 257 -3.78 16.93 -5.30
C ARG A 257 -4.04 16.90 -6.81
N GLY A 258 -2.99 17.06 -7.62
CA GLY A 258 -3.07 17.02 -9.08
C GLY A 258 -3.15 15.59 -9.60
N HIS A 259 -4.17 15.28 -10.40
CA HIS A 259 -4.38 13.96 -10.99
C HIS A 259 -4.72 14.11 -12.49
N ASN A 260 -3.80 13.88 -13.43
CA ASN A 260 -2.40 13.45 -13.32
C ASN A 260 -1.55 14.06 -14.46
N ILE A 261 -0.21 13.99 -14.40
CA ILE A 261 0.63 14.34 -15.57
C ILE A 261 0.45 13.25 -16.64
N PHE A 262 0.85 12.02 -16.31
CA PHE A 262 0.74 10.86 -17.18
C PHE A 262 -0.11 9.75 -16.54
N TRP A 263 -0.86 9.08 -17.40
CA TRP A 263 -1.54 7.83 -17.10
C TRP A 263 -0.97 6.79 -18.05
N ASP A 264 -0.54 5.66 -17.52
CA ASP A 264 0.25 4.66 -18.26
C ASP A 264 -0.61 3.63 -19.03
N ASN A 265 -1.94 3.73 -18.94
CA ASN A 265 -2.87 2.84 -19.62
C ASN A 265 -2.89 3.12 -21.14
N PRO A 266 -2.52 2.16 -22.03
CA PRO A 266 -2.41 2.41 -23.47
C PRO A 266 -3.71 2.86 -24.14
N LYS A 267 -4.88 2.62 -23.54
CA LYS A 267 -6.19 2.99 -24.08
C LYS A 267 -6.57 4.47 -23.88
N LEU A 268 -5.79 5.21 -23.10
CA LEU A 268 -6.08 6.59 -22.69
C LEU A 268 -5.05 7.60 -23.21
N GLN A 269 -4.25 7.17 -24.18
CA GLN A 269 -3.17 7.93 -24.78
C GLN A 269 -3.69 8.74 -25.96
N PRO A 270 -3.11 9.92 -26.25
CA PRO A 270 -3.42 10.65 -27.46
C PRO A 270 -2.99 9.88 -28.73
N GLU A 271 -3.64 10.18 -29.85
CA GLU A 271 -3.39 9.52 -31.15
C GLU A 271 -2.10 10.01 -31.86
N TRP A 272 -1.48 11.09 -31.38
CA TRP A 272 -0.33 11.73 -32.00
C TRP A 272 1.04 11.21 -31.49
N LYS A 273 2.12 11.72 -32.09
CA LYS A 273 3.50 11.34 -31.70
C LYS A 273 3.82 11.76 -30.27
N LEU A 274 4.12 10.79 -29.42
CA LEU A 274 4.25 10.99 -27.97
C LEU A 274 5.57 11.60 -27.49
N GLY A 275 6.69 11.44 -28.20
CA GLY A 275 8.01 11.84 -27.68
C GLY A 275 8.11 13.31 -27.29
N GLU A 276 7.94 14.21 -28.27
CA GLU A 276 7.90 15.66 -28.05
C GLU A 276 6.66 16.07 -27.25
N ALA A 277 5.50 15.46 -27.54
CA ALA A 277 4.24 15.81 -26.88
C ALA A 277 4.24 15.51 -25.36
N ALA A 278 4.90 14.44 -24.91
CA ALA A 278 5.03 14.13 -23.48
C ALA A 278 5.93 15.14 -22.76
N ALA A 279 7.03 15.56 -23.39
CA ALA A 279 7.91 16.59 -22.84
C ALA A 279 7.19 17.95 -22.72
N GLU A 280 6.46 18.37 -23.77
CA GLU A 280 5.66 19.60 -23.73
C GLU A 280 4.49 19.50 -22.73
N ARG A 281 3.81 18.34 -22.64
CA ARG A 281 2.77 18.09 -21.64
C ARG A 281 3.30 18.23 -20.22
N MET A 282 4.41 17.57 -19.90
CA MET A 282 5.08 17.66 -18.59
C MET A 282 5.37 19.11 -18.25
N LYS A 283 6.03 19.83 -19.19
CA LYS A 283 6.39 21.23 -19.03
C LYS A 283 5.18 22.14 -18.84
N SER A 284 4.14 22.01 -19.67
CA SER A 284 2.96 22.88 -19.62
C SER A 284 2.16 22.67 -18.34
N VAL A 285 1.79 21.42 -18.01
CA VAL A 285 0.90 21.17 -16.87
C VAL A 285 1.58 21.46 -15.53
N VAL A 286 2.86 21.09 -15.36
CA VAL A 286 3.57 21.35 -14.09
C VAL A 286 3.86 22.85 -13.94
N SER A 287 4.32 23.53 -15.00
CA SER A 287 4.60 24.97 -14.92
C SER A 287 3.33 25.81 -14.70
N ARG A 288 2.17 25.38 -15.23
CA ARG A 288 0.88 26.06 -15.06
C ARG A 288 0.40 26.07 -13.61
N TYR A 289 0.63 24.98 -12.90
CA TYR A 289 0.10 24.73 -11.56
C TYR A 289 1.18 24.74 -10.47
N LYS A 290 2.36 25.27 -10.81
CA LYS A 290 3.52 25.40 -9.92
C LYS A 290 3.18 26.18 -8.65
N GLY A 291 3.44 25.60 -7.48
CA GLY A 291 3.15 26.20 -6.17
C GLY A 291 1.66 26.35 -5.83
N GLU A 292 0.75 25.78 -6.63
CA GLU A 292 -0.70 25.80 -6.35
C GLU A 292 -1.21 24.47 -5.78
N LEU A 293 -0.44 23.38 -5.90
CA LEU A 293 -0.84 22.03 -5.48
C LEU A 293 0.03 21.50 -4.32
N ILE A 294 -0.56 20.68 -3.46
CA ILE A 294 0.16 20.03 -2.33
C ILE A 294 0.84 18.71 -2.70
N ALA A 295 0.44 18.15 -3.84
CA ALA A 295 0.66 16.78 -4.23
C ALA A 295 0.40 16.62 -5.74
N TRP A 296 1.16 15.76 -6.41
CA TRP A 296 1.02 15.49 -7.84
C TRP A 296 1.19 14.02 -8.20
N ASP A 297 0.22 13.45 -8.91
CA ASP A 297 0.30 12.12 -9.52
C ASP A 297 1.09 12.20 -10.83
N VAL A 298 2.38 11.89 -10.77
CA VAL A 298 3.27 11.95 -11.94
C VAL A 298 2.95 10.80 -12.87
N MET A 299 2.95 9.58 -12.34
CA MET A 299 2.58 8.35 -13.03
C MET A 299 1.35 7.72 -12.39
N ASN A 300 0.30 7.46 -13.19
CA ASN A 300 -0.88 6.73 -12.79
C ASN A 300 -0.91 5.34 -13.45
N GLU A 301 -1.08 4.28 -12.64
CA GLU A 301 -1.26 2.86 -13.02
C GLU A 301 -0.04 2.15 -13.61
N ASN A 302 1.16 2.65 -13.27
CA ASN A 302 2.47 2.19 -13.76
C ASN A 302 3.03 0.93 -13.02
N LEU A 303 2.19 0.16 -12.33
CA LEU A 303 2.44 -1.26 -12.03
C LEU A 303 1.56 -2.21 -12.86
N HIS A 304 0.40 -1.75 -13.32
CA HIS A 304 -0.48 -2.51 -14.21
C HIS A 304 -0.09 -2.38 -15.67
N PHE A 305 0.47 -1.22 -16.03
CA PHE A 305 0.98 -0.91 -17.35
C PHE A 305 2.46 -0.50 -17.26
N HIS A 306 3.09 -0.32 -18.42
CA HIS A 306 4.50 0.08 -18.59
C HIS A 306 4.70 0.79 -19.94
N PHE A 307 3.72 1.60 -20.36
CA PHE A 307 3.62 2.16 -21.70
C PHE A 307 4.67 3.24 -21.98
N TYR A 308 5.02 4.06 -20.99
CA TYR A 308 6.11 5.03 -21.13
C TYR A 308 7.47 4.32 -21.16
N GLU A 309 7.67 3.26 -20.35
CA GLU A 309 8.90 2.45 -20.40
C GLU A 309 9.05 1.70 -21.73
N ASP A 310 7.98 1.13 -22.28
CA ASP A 310 7.99 0.45 -23.60
C ASP A 310 8.40 1.39 -24.75
N LYS A 311 8.13 2.69 -24.61
CA LYS A 311 8.39 3.68 -25.66
C LYS A 311 9.72 4.40 -25.51
N PHE A 312 10.13 4.67 -24.28
CA PHE A 312 11.26 5.57 -23.99
C PHE A 312 12.38 4.90 -23.16
N GLY A 313 12.22 3.62 -22.81
CA GLY A 313 13.19 2.82 -22.06
C GLY A 313 12.83 2.66 -20.59
N GLU A 314 13.44 1.66 -19.93
CA GLU A 314 13.12 1.23 -18.55
C GLU A 314 13.06 2.34 -17.49
N ASN A 315 13.82 3.43 -17.68
CA ASN A 315 13.90 4.56 -16.75
C ASN A 315 12.91 5.70 -17.06
N ALA A 316 12.03 5.56 -18.06
CA ALA A 316 11.14 6.63 -18.52
C ALA A 316 10.29 7.25 -17.40
N SER A 317 9.69 6.42 -16.56
CA SER A 317 8.90 6.87 -15.41
C SER A 317 9.76 7.59 -14.38
N ALA A 318 10.95 7.08 -14.05
CA ALA A 318 11.86 7.72 -13.10
C ALA A 318 12.36 9.09 -13.62
N ALA A 319 12.64 9.19 -14.92
CA ALA A 319 12.95 10.45 -15.59
C ALA A 319 11.77 11.44 -15.53
N ALA A 320 10.52 10.97 -15.65
CA ALA A 320 9.35 11.82 -15.47
C ALA A 320 9.24 12.41 -14.05
N TYR A 321 9.59 11.66 -13.00
CA TYR A 321 9.69 12.20 -11.63
C TYR A 321 10.80 13.25 -11.52
N ALA A 322 11.98 13.00 -12.12
CA ALA A 322 13.07 13.97 -12.13
C ALA A 322 12.70 15.29 -12.83
N THR A 323 12.09 15.22 -14.03
CA THR A 323 11.62 16.43 -14.75
C THR A 323 10.49 17.15 -14.01
N ALA A 324 9.55 16.42 -13.41
CA ALA A 324 8.48 17.03 -12.61
C ALA A 324 9.05 17.80 -11.42
N TYR A 325 10.02 17.21 -10.71
CA TYR A 325 10.70 17.83 -9.57
C TYR A 325 11.59 19.01 -9.96
N GLU A 326 12.26 18.97 -11.13
CA GLU A 326 13.00 20.11 -11.66
C GLU A 326 12.08 21.32 -11.93
N LEU A 327 10.89 21.06 -12.46
CA LEU A 327 9.89 22.08 -12.78
C LEU A 327 9.20 22.64 -11.53
N ASP A 328 8.80 21.78 -10.58
CA ASP A 328 8.25 22.19 -9.28
C ASP A 328 8.70 21.27 -8.13
N GLN A 329 9.33 21.87 -7.12
CA GLN A 329 9.93 21.17 -5.97
C GLN A 329 9.01 21.14 -4.73
N GLU A 330 7.93 21.92 -4.72
CA GLU A 330 7.04 22.06 -3.56
C GLU A 330 6.03 20.89 -3.35
N PRO A 331 5.35 20.35 -4.40
CA PRO A 331 4.33 19.31 -4.20
C PRO A 331 4.95 17.95 -3.89
N LYS A 332 4.22 17.12 -3.14
CA LYS A 332 4.58 15.71 -2.99
C LYS A 332 4.38 14.95 -4.29
N LEU A 333 5.38 14.26 -4.81
CA LEU A 333 5.25 13.51 -6.07
C LEU A 333 4.85 12.06 -5.79
N LEU A 334 3.74 11.62 -6.39
CA LEU A 334 3.11 10.32 -6.12
C LEU A 334 3.15 9.39 -7.31
N LEU A 335 3.26 8.10 -6.99
CA LEU A 335 2.88 6.98 -7.85
C LEU A 335 1.44 6.61 -7.49
N ASN A 336 0.48 6.78 -8.40
CA ASN A 336 -0.92 6.49 -8.09
C ASN A 336 -1.36 5.16 -8.67
N GLU A 337 -1.87 4.25 -7.83
CA GLU A 337 -2.15 2.87 -8.23
C GLU A 337 -3.41 2.30 -7.57
N PHE A 338 -4.10 1.39 -8.26
CA PHE A 338 -5.29 0.67 -7.77
C PHE A 338 -4.97 -0.77 -7.36
N ASN A 339 -5.95 -1.44 -6.75
CA ASN A 339 -5.89 -2.84 -6.27
C ASN A 339 -4.82 -3.19 -5.22
N THR A 340 -3.87 -2.29 -4.95
CA THR A 340 -2.74 -2.49 -4.03
C THR A 340 -3.22 -2.98 -2.66
N ILE A 341 -4.27 -2.36 -2.10
CA ILE A 341 -4.90 -2.79 -0.84
C ILE A 341 -6.35 -3.28 -1.03
N GLU A 342 -6.94 -3.04 -2.20
CA GLU A 342 -8.34 -3.28 -2.48
C GLU A 342 -8.64 -4.73 -2.85
N TYR A 343 -7.75 -5.38 -3.60
CA TYR A 343 -7.93 -6.75 -4.07
C TYR A 343 -6.68 -7.59 -3.85
N SER A 344 -6.69 -8.42 -2.79
CA SER A 344 -5.55 -9.30 -2.42
C SER A 344 -5.16 -10.36 -3.47
N GLY A 345 -6.06 -10.63 -4.43
CA GLY A 345 -5.78 -11.49 -5.58
C GLY A 345 -4.90 -10.82 -6.65
N ASP A 346 -4.73 -9.50 -6.60
CA ASP A 346 -3.98 -8.76 -7.60
C ASP A 346 -2.47 -9.09 -7.55
N GLU A 347 -1.93 -9.58 -8.66
CA GLU A 347 -0.51 -9.89 -8.79
C GLU A 347 0.31 -8.76 -9.45
N ALA A 348 -0.33 -7.73 -10.00
CA ALA A 348 0.33 -6.60 -10.66
C ALA A 348 0.77 -5.55 -9.66
N SER A 349 -0.14 -5.04 -8.82
CA SER A 349 0.11 -3.87 -7.95
C SER A 349 0.34 -4.18 -6.46
N SER A 350 0.67 -5.42 -6.10
CA SER A 350 0.81 -5.78 -4.68
C SER A 350 1.80 -4.87 -3.91
N PRO A 351 1.54 -4.51 -2.65
CA PRO A 351 2.36 -3.57 -1.86
C PRO A 351 3.88 -3.79 -1.91
N ALA A 352 4.36 -5.03 -1.96
CA ALA A 352 5.79 -5.33 -2.13
C ALA A 352 6.34 -4.90 -3.51
N LYS A 353 5.58 -5.13 -4.59
CA LYS A 353 5.90 -4.60 -5.92
C LYS A 353 5.82 -3.08 -5.97
N TYR A 354 4.82 -2.50 -5.30
CA TYR A 354 4.68 -1.04 -5.19
C TYR A 354 5.94 -0.43 -4.57
N ILE A 355 6.42 -0.98 -3.45
CA ILE A 355 7.68 -0.57 -2.82
C ILE A 355 8.86 -0.74 -3.77
N LYS A 356 8.96 -1.87 -4.50
CA LYS A 356 10.03 -2.08 -5.47
C LYS A 356 10.03 -1.02 -6.58
N LYS A 357 8.87 -0.73 -7.18
CA LYS A 357 8.73 0.29 -8.23
C LYS A 357 9.07 1.70 -7.71
N LEU A 358 8.67 2.00 -6.48
CA LEU A 358 9.01 3.26 -5.83
C LEU A 358 10.51 3.37 -5.51
N GLN A 359 11.15 2.27 -5.10
CA GLN A 359 12.61 2.22 -4.91
C GLN A 359 13.37 2.38 -6.24
N GLU A 360 12.90 1.79 -7.33
CA GLU A 360 13.44 1.99 -8.67
C GLU A 360 13.40 3.50 -9.05
N ILE A 361 12.24 4.13 -8.90
CA ILE A 361 12.07 5.59 -9.12
C ILE A 361 13.01 6.41 -8.23
N LEU A 362 13.03 6.15 -6.92
CA LEU A 362 13.83 6.92 -5.95
C LEU A 362 15.34 6.66 -6.03
N SER A 363 15.77 5.62 -6.73
CA SER A 363 17.19 5.36 -7.00
C SER A 363 17.76 6.19 -8.16
N PHE A 364 16.90 6.87 -8.93
CA PHE A 364 17.29 7.62 -10.11
C PHE A 364 17.99 8.94 -9.76
N PRO A 365 19.00 9.39 -10.53
CA PRO A 365 19.64 10.69 -10.30
C PRO A 365 18.64 11.86 -10.39
N GLY A 366 18.79 12.85 -9.51
CA GLY A 366 17.97 14.07 -9.51
C GLY A 366 16.72 14.02 -8.63
N VAL A 367 16.32 12.87 -8.08
CA VAL A 367 15.15 12.76 -7.16
C VAL A 367 15.52 12.49 -5.70
N SER A 368 16.80 12.62 -5.30
CA SER A 368 17.25 12.30 -3.94
C SER A 368 16.67 13.22 -2.85
N GLU A 369 16.31 14.46 -3.20
CA GLU A 369 15.67 15.44 -2.29
C GLU A 369 14.16 15.61 -2.59
N MET A 370 13.61 14.79 -3.50
CA MET A 370 12.21 14.83 -3.91
C MET A 370 11.29 14.36 -2.77
N SER A 371 10.28 15.17 -2.45
CA SER A 371 9.24 14.79 -1.49
C SER A 371 8.29 13.75 -2.09
N ALA A 372 8.65 12.47 -2.02
CA ALA A 372 7.81 11.38 -2.54
C ALA A 372 6.63 11.04 -1.60
N ALA A 373 5.55 10.49 -2.16
CA ALA A 373 4.44 9.94 -1.40
C ALA A 373 3.73 8.77 -2.12
N ILE A 374 2.99 7.98 -1.35
CA ILE A 374 2.33 6.75 -1.83
C ILE A 374 0.87 7.05 -2.19
N GLY A 375 0.48 6.88 -3.46
CA GLY A 375 -0.89 7.13 -3.94
C GLY A 375 -1.69 5.85 -4.12
N LEU A 376 -2.72 5.64 -3.30
CA LEU A 376 -3.64 4.49 -3.38
C LEU A 376 -5.04 4.95 -3.83
N GLN A 377 -5.54 4.40 -4.94
CA GLN A 377 -6.85 4.78 -5.50
C GLN A 377 -8.03 4.36 -4.62
N GLY A 378 -7.95 3.27 -3.86
CA GLY A 378 -9.02 2.88 -2.95
C GLY A 378 -10.32 2.50 -3.66
N HIS A 379 -10.22 1.97 -4.88
CA HIS A 379 -11.35 1.57 -5.72
C HIS A 379 -11.93 0.21 -5.27
N PHE A 380 -12.42 0.17 -4.03
CA PHE A 380 -13.07 -1.00 -3.45
C PHE A 380 -14.37 -1.34 -4.20
N ALA A 381 -14.50 -2.60 -4.61
CA ALA A 381 -15.74 -3.16 -5.14
C ALA A 381 -16.83 -3.25 -4.05
N SER A 382 -18.09 -3.39 -4.48
CA SER A 382 -19.23 -3.61 -3.58
C SER A 382 -19.06 -4.90 -2.77
N GLY A 383 -18.89 -4.78 -1.45
CA GLY A 383 -18.73 -5.92 -0.55
C GLY A 383 -17.99 -5.55 0.73
N GLN A 384 -17.65 -6.56 1.54
CA GLN A 384 -16.76 -6.38 2.68
C GLN A 384 -15.31 -6.54 2.20
N PRO A 385 -14.48 -5.49 2.19
CA PRO A 385 -13.06 -5.64 1.85
C PRO A 385 -12.32 -6.47 2.90
N ASN A 386 -11.22 -7.13 2.50
CA ASN A 386 -10.34 -7.83 3.42
C ASN A 386 -9.52 -6.83 4.25
N LEU A 387 -10.11 -6.37 5.36
CA LEU A 387 -9.50 -5.37 6.26
C LEU A 387 -8.15 -5.82 6.84
N ALA A 388 -7.93 -7.13 6.99
CA ALA A 388 -6.67 -7.67 7.48
C ALA A 388 -5.56 -7.56 6.42
N TYR A 389 -5.88 -7.89 5.16
CA TYR A 389 -4.98 -7.63 4.03
C TYR A 389 -4.69 -6.12 3.89
N MET A 390 -5.72 -5.25 3.92
CA MET A 390 -5.55 -3.80 3.85
C MET A 390 -4.57 -3.29 4.92
N ARG A 391 -4.76 -3.68 6.19
CA ARG A 391 -3.86 -3.29 7.29
C ARG A 391 -2.44 -3.80 7.06
N SER A 392 -2.26 -5.05 6.63
CA SER A 392 -0.92 -5.57 6.33
C SER A 392 -0.23 -4.86 5.16
N GLY A 393 -0.99 -4.49 4.13
CA GLY A 393 -0.49 -3.73 2.98
C GLY A 393 -0.07 -2.32 3.37
N LEU A 394 -0.91 -1.62 4.16
CA LEU A 394 -0.59 -0.30 4.71
C LEU A 394 0.61 -0.34 5.66
N ASP A 395 0.68 -1.33 6.55
CA ASP A 395 1.82 -1.53 7.45
C ASP A 395 3.12 -1.77 6.67
N LEU A 396 3.08 -2.54 5.57
CA LEU A 396 4.23 -2.77 4.69
C LEU A 396 4.62 -1.48 3.93
N LEU A 397 3.66 -0.76 3.35
CA LEU A 397 3.90 0.52 2.66
C LEU A 397 4.49 1.58 3.59
N ALA A 398 4.03 1.64 4.84
CA ALA A 398 4.53 2.56 5.86
C ALA A 398 6.02 2.33 6.20
N THR A 399 6.58 1.16 5.89
CA THR A 399 8.02 0.90 6.09
C THR A 399 8.94 1.65 5.13
N THR A 400 8.38 2.29 4.09
CA THR A 400 9.12 3.28 3.29
C THR A 400 9.40 4.58 4.02
N GLY A 401 8.70 4.85 5.14
CA GLY A 401 8.71 6.15 5.82
C GLY A 401 7.93 7.26 5.09
N LEU A 402 7.36 6.97 3.91
CA LEU A 402 6.67 7.96 3.09
C LEU A 402 5.18 8.08 3.47
N PRO A 403 4.58 9.28 3.34
CA PRO A 403 3.16 9.47 3.64
C PRO A 403 2.29 8.74 2.62
N ILE A 404 1.25 8.05 3.12
CA ILE A 404 0.28 7.32 2.30
C ILE A 404 -0.98 8.17 2.10
N TRP A 405 -1.29 8.43 0.84
CA TRP A 405 -2.47 9.16 0.37
C TRP A 405 -3.48 8.16 -0.19
N PHE A 406 -4.71 8.24 0.29
CA PHE A 406 -5.81 7.37 -0.11
C PHE A 406 -6.91 8.20 -0.75
N THR A 407 -7.52 7.74 -1.85
CA THR A 407 -8.44 8.58 -2.65
C THR A 407 -9.65 7.81 -3.14
N SER A 408 -10.47 7.30 -2.21
CA SER A 408 -11.71 6.61 -2.56
C SER A 408 -12.61 7.46 -3.44
N LYS A 409 -13.09 6.87 -4.53
CA LYS A 409 -14.27 7.33 -5.23
C LYS A 409 -15.49 7.20 -4.30
N CYS A 410 -16.03 8.32 -3.83
CA CYS A 410 -17.39 8.32 -3.31
C CYS A 410 -18.30 7.86 -4.45
N GLY A 411 -18.99 6.73 -4.26
CA GLY A 411 -19.73 6.07 -5.32
C GLY A 411 -20.73 7.02 -5.96
N SER A 412 -20.72 7.11 -7.29
CA SER A 412 -21.80 7.75 -8.03
C SER A 412 -23.05 6.87 -7.90
N THR A 413 -23.84 7.10 -6.85
CA THR A 413 -25.26 6.77 -6.86
C THR A 413 -25.92 7.67 -7.88
N THR A 414 -26.06 7.15 -9.10
CA THR A 414 -26.93 7.67 -10.16
C THR A 414 -28.39 7.57 -9.73
#